data_AF-A0A3M2CUX7-F1
#
_entry.id   AF-A0A3M2CUX7-F1
#
_cell.length_a   1.000
_cell.length_b   1.000
_cell.length_c   1.000
_cell.angle_alpha   90.00
_cell.angle_beta   90.00
_cell.angle_gamma   90.00
#
_symmetry.space_group_name_H-M   'P 1'
#
loop_
_entity.id
_entity.type
_entity.pdbx_description
1 polymer ?
#
loop_
_entity_poly.entity_id
_entity_poly.type
_entity_poly.pdbx_seq_one_letter_code
_entity_poly.pdbx_strand_id
1 'polypeptide(L)'
;MLVLSRQRDETIMIGDEIEISVVDIRGDKVRLGITAPTRIAVHRKEVYEAIKRENAQASRLGAGDLDALAQTVRPGPARRAGSAVDQPARTGQGYIPATTVRPAGPSPIPPGKETA
;
A
#
# COMPACT_ATOMS: atom_id res chain seq x y z
N MET A 1 33.33 3.53 4.67
CA MET A 1 32.53 4.72 5.02
C MET A 1 33.10 5.90 4.26
N LEU A 2 32.30 6.57 3.44
CA LEU A 2 32.69 7.80 2.73
C LEU A 2 32.06 8.99 3.46
N VAL A 3 32.85 10.04 3.72
CA VAL A 3 32.40 11.23 4.46
C VAL A 3 32.46 12.41 3.52
N LEU A 4 31.33 13.09 3.35
CA LEU A 4 31.18 14.28 2.53
C LEU A 4 30.57 15.39 3.37
N SER A 5 31.20 16.56 3.38
CA SER A 5 30.64 17.75 4.00
C SER A 5 29.79 18.49 2.98
N ARG A 6 28.51 18.68 3.29
CA ARG A 6 27.55 19.42 2.47
C ARG A 6 26.89 20.54 3.28
N GLN A 7 26.53 21.63 2.61
CA GLN A 7 25.75 22.73 3.15
C GLN A 7 24.26 22.55 2.84
N ARG A 8 23.42 23.46 3.35
CA ARG A 8 21.98 23.48 3.04
C ARG A 8 21.79 23.58 1.52
N ASP A 9 20.78 22.90 1.00
CA ASP A 9 20.40 22.83 -0.41
C ASP A 9 21.41 22.14 -1.34
N GLU A 10 22.52 21.64 -0.81
CA GLU A 10 23.41 20.78 -1.58
C GLU A 10 22.90 19.33 -1.64
N THR A 11 23.28 18.65 -2.71
CA THR A 11 22.75 17.34 -3.07
C THR A 11 23.88 16.34 -3.33
N ILE A 12 23.66 15.08 -2.96
CA ILE A 12 24.57 13.95 -3.13
C ILE A 12 23.87 12.91 -3.99
N MET A 13 24.53 12.47 -5.06
CA MET A 13 24.05 11.38 -5.93
C MET A 13 24.69 10.05 -5.51
N ILE A 14 23.89 8.99 -5.42
CA ILE A 14 24.36 7.61 -5.22
C ILE A 14 23.92 6.78 -6.43
N GLY A 15 24.90 6.35 -7.23
CA GLY A 15 24.62 5.77 -8.55
C GLY A 15 23.96 6.82 -9.45
N ASP A 16 23.00 6.38 -10.27
CA ASP A 16 22.31 7.25 -11.24
C ASP A 16 20.87 7.58 -10.83
N GLU A 17 20.38 6.97 -9.75
CA GLU A 17 18.93 6.92 -9.47
C GLU A 17 18.55 7.33 -8.04
N ILE A 18 19.52 7.50 -7.15
CA ILE A 18 19.27 7.94 -5.77
C ILE A 18 19.88 9.33 -5.57
N GLU A 19 19.05 10.25 -5.10
CA GLU A 19 19.43 11.62 -4.79
C GLU A 19 19.17 11.89 -3.29
N ILE A 20 20.17 12.44 -2.60
CA ILE A 20 20.08 12.83 -1.19
C ILE A 20 20.33 14.34 -1.09
N SER A 21 19.33 15.10 -0.67
CA SER A 21 19.42 16.55 -0.52
C SER A 21 19.39 16.97 0.94
N VAL A 22 20.15 18.01 1.29
CA VAL A 22 20.13 18.59 2.63
C VAL A 22 19.08 19.69 2.69
N VAL A 23 17.88 19.35 3.18
CA VAL A 23 16.72 20.26 3.20
C VAL A 23 16.88 21.37 4.24
N ASP A 24 17.40 21.05 5.43
CA ASP A 24 17.60 22.04 6.48
C ASP A 24 18.64 21.57 7.48
N ILE A 25 19.40 22.50 8.04
CA ILE A 25 20.37 22.25 9.10
C ILE A 25 19.98 23.12 10.28
N ARG A 26 19.63 22.49 11.41
CA ARG A 26 19.26 23.16 12.66
C ARG A 26 20.16 22.68 13.79
N GLY A 27 21.20 23.46 14.09
CA GLY A 27 22.21 23.08 15.08
C GLY A 27 22.78 21.71 14.74
N ASP A 28 22.52 20.73 15.61
CA ASP A 28 23.02 19.35 15.48
C ASP A 28 22.11 18.44 14.65
N LYS A 29 20.90 18.89 14.29
CA LYS A 29 19.92 18.11 13.53
C LYS A 29 19.92 18.52 12.06
N VAL A 30 20.02 17.52 11.19
CA VAL A 30 19.97 17.69 9.74
C VAL A 30 18.70 17.03 9.20
N ARG A 31 17.96 17.75 8.36
CA ARG A 31 16.86 17.20 7.57
C ARG A 31 17.40 16.77 6.22
N LEU A 32 17.27 15.48 5.92
CA LEU A 32 17.68 14.89 4.66
C LEU A 32 16.42 14.57 3.84
N GLY A 33 16.38 15.07 2.62
CA GLY A 33 15.49 14.60 1.56
C GLY A 33 16.15 13.42 0.87
N ILE A 34 15.41 12.34 0.65
CA ILE A 34 15.90 11.17 -0.07
C ILE A 34 14.91 10.90 -1.19
N THR A 35 15.35 11.05 -2.43
CA THR A 35 14.60 10.71 -3.62
C THR A 35 15.20 9.42 -4.17
N ALA A 36 14.41 8.37 -4.18
CA ALA A 36 14.79 7.08 -4.74
C ALA A 36 13.60 6.45 -5.46
N PRO A 37 13.83 5.64 -6.50
CA PRO A 37 12.77 4.94 -7.21
C PRO A 37 12.12 3.87 -6.32
N THR A 38 10.85 3.54 -6.59
CA THR A 38 10.01 2.65 -5.77
C THR A 38 10.60 1.25 -5.56
N ARG A 39 11.48 0.79 -6.45
CA ARG A 39 12.15 -0.52 -6.30
C ARG A 39 13.19 -0.53 -5.17
N ILE A 40 13.66 0.64 -4.72
CA ILE A 40 14.61 0.80 -3.63
C ILE A 40 13.85 1.29 -2.40
N ALA A 41 13.71 0.42 -1.40
CA ALA A 41 13.05 0.78 -0.15
C ALA A 41 13.99 1.63 0.72
N VAL A 42 13.52 2.80 1.14
CA VAL A 42 14.24 3.70 2.06
C VAL A 42 13.65 3.52 3.45
N HIS A 43 14.48 3.03 4.37
CA HIS A 43 14.09 2.83 5.76
C HIS A 43 15.09 3.50 6.70
N ARG A 44 14.61 3.89 7.88
CA ARG A 44 15.50 4.28 8.97
C ARG A 44 16.22 3.03 9.48
N LYS A 45 17.49 3.19 9.85
CA LYS A 45 18.37 2.06 10.20
C LYS A 45 17.77 1.19 11.30
N GLU A 46 17.23 1.82 12.34
CA GLU A 46 16.62 1.16 13.49
C GLU A 46 15.39 0.33 13.12
N VAL A 47 14.58 0.84 12.19
CA VAL A 47 13.38 0.14 11.69
C VAL A 47 13.79 -1.07 10.86
N TYR A 48 14.79 -0.91 9.99
CA TYR A 48 15.30 -2.01 9.18
C TYR A 48 15.89 -3.14 10.03
N GLU A 49 16.66 -2.82 11.07
CA GLU A 49 17.23 -3.82 11.98
C GLU A 49 16.18 -4.54 12.81
N ALA A 50 15.11 -3.85 13.21
CA ALA A 50 13.99 -4.47 13.93
C ALA A 50 13.26 -5.48 13.03
N ILE A 51 12.89 -5.08 11.81
CA ILE A 51 12.23 -5.97 10.85
C ILE A 51 13.09 -7.19 10.52
N LYS A 52 14.40 -6.99 10.31
CA LYS A 52 15.31 -8.09 10.00
C LYS A 52 15.42 -9.09 11.15
N ARG A 53 15.43 -8.61 12.40
CA ARG A 53 15.42 -9.46 13.60
C ARG A 53 14.12 -10.23 13.73
N GLU A 54 12.99 -9.56 13.56
CA GLU A 54 11.66 -10.19 13.64
C GLU A 54 11.49 -11.26 12.56
N ASN A 55 11.85 -10.96 11.31
CA ASN A 55 11.79 -11.93 10.21
C ASN A 55 12.68 -13.15 10.48
N ALA A 56 13.86 -12.94 11.08
CA ALA A 56 14.75 -14.05 11.46
C ALA A 56 14.19 -14.90 12.61
N GLN A 57 13.37 -14.34 13.49
CA GLN A 57 12.67 -15.09 14.54
C GLN A 57 11.47 -15.84 13.96
N ALA A 58 10.68 -15.20 13.10
CA ALA A 58 9.54 -15.81 12.42
C ALA A 58 9.96 -16.99 11.53
N SER A 59 11.10 -16.88 10.85
CA SER A 59 11.65 -17.98 10.02
C SER A 59 12.28 -19.13 10.83
N ARG A 60 12.38 -19.01 12.16
CA ARG A 60 12.78 -20.11 13.05
C ARG A 60 11.60 -20.93 13.57
N LEU A 61 10.35 -20.52 13.32
CA LEU A 61 9.19 -21.32 13.66
C LEU A 61 9.18 -22.60 12.80
N GLY A 62 9.20 -23.75 13.46
CA GLY A 62 9.26 -25.05 12.80
C GLY A 62 7.87 -25.59 12.46
N ALA A 63 7.81 -26.69 11.70
CA ALA A 63 6.56 -27.34 11.32
C ALA A 63 5.67 -27.74 12.54
N GLY A 64 6.28 -27.96 13.72
CA GLY A 64 5.55 -28.27 14.95
C GLY A 64 4.75 -27.10 15.54
N ASP A 65 5.21 -25.86 15.37
CA ASP A 65 4.48 -24.66 15.82
C ASP A 65 3.24 -24.40 14.95
N LEU A 66 3.32 -24.77 13.66
CA LEU A 66 2.22 -24.65 12.71
C LEU A 66 1.07 -25.63 13.02
N ASP A 67 1.40 -26.83 13.49
CA ASP A 67 0.42 -27.86 13.84
C ASP A 67 -0.41 -27.46 15.07
N ALA A 68 0.23 -26.89 16.10
CA ALA A 68 -0.44 -26.37 17.29
C ALA A 68 -1.39 -25.20 16.98
N LEU A 69 -1.01 -24.33 16.04
CA LEU A 69 -1.85 -23.23 15.57
C LEU A 69 -3.04 -23.75 14.74
N ALA A 70 -2.84 -24.75 13.87
CA ALA A 70 -3.90 -25.36 13.08
C ALA A 70 -5.00 -26.01 13.94
N GLN A 71 -4.63 -26.58 15.10
CA GLN A 71 -5.58 -27.15 16.05
C GLN A 71 -6.40 -26.09 16.79
N THR A 72 -5.89 -24.86 16.90
CA THR A 72 -6.55 -23.73 17.56
C THR A 72 -7.44 -22.93 16.59
N VAL A 73 -7.04 -22.85 15.31
CA VAL A 73 -7.82 -22.18 14.26
C VAL A 73 -8.88 -23.15 13.72
N ARG A 74 -10.10 -23.10 14.28
CA ARG A 74 -11.23 -23.87 13.75
C ARG A 74 -11.53 -23.45 12.30
N PRO A 75 -11.42 -24.34 11.30
CA PRO A 75 -11.88 -24.02 9.96
C PRO A 75 -13.39 -23.77 10.01
N GLY A 76 -13.82 -22.57 9.61
CA GLY A 76 -15.22 -22.23 9.48
C GLY A 76 -15.93 -23.17 8.50
N PRO A 77 -17.26 -23.40 8.65
CA PRO A 77 -17.97 -24.40 7.86
C PRO A 77 -17.81 -24.11 6.36
N ALA A 78 -17.33 -25.11 5.62
CA ALA A 78 -17.21 -25.07 4.18
C ALA A 78 -18.58 -24.74 3.57
N ARG A 79 -18.69 -23.58 2.91
CA ARG A 79 -19.89 -23.25 2.13
C ARG A 79 -20.02 -24.30 1.04
N ARG A 80 -21.00 -25.20 1.19
CA ARG A 80 -21.34 -26.20 0.17
C ARG A 80 -21.64 -25.45 -1.13
N ALA A 81 -20.87 -25.75 -2.16
CA ALA A 81 -21.19 -25.37 -3.53
C ALA A 81 -22.60 -25.87 -3.84
N GLY A 82 -23.51 -24.94 -4.14
CA GLY A 82 -24.89 -25.25 -4.48
C GLY A 82 -24.94 -26.12 -5.73
N SER A 83 -25.53 -27.30 -5.58
CA SER A 83 -25.86 -28.23 -6.65
C SER A 83 -26.71 -27.53 -7.71
N ALA A 84 -26.42 -27.88 -8.96
CA ALA A 84 -27.09 -27.44 -10.17
C ALA A 84 -28.61 -27.36 -10.01
N VAL A 85 -29.16 -26.19 -10.33
CA VAL A 85 -30.59 -25.96 -10.54
C VAL A 85 -30.98 -26.68 -11.83
N ASP A 86 -31.76 -27.75 -11.67
CA ASP A 86 -32.52 -28.43 -12.72
C ASP A 86 -33.50 -27.44 -13.36
N GLN A 87 -33.34 -27.18 -14.67
CA GLN A 87 -34.28 -26.39 -15.47
C GLN A 87 -35.13 -27.32 -16.33
N PRO A 88 -36.45 -27.39 -16.14
CA PRO A 88 -37.36 -27.72 -17.21
C PRO A 88 -37.81 -26.44 -17.92
N ALA A 89 -37.68 -26.48 -19.24
CA ALA A 89 -38.10 -25.46 -20.19
C ALA A 89 -39.53 -24.95 -19.96
N ARG A 90 -39.71 -23.63 -19.99
CA ARG A 90 -40.97 -23.00 -20.43
C ARG A 90 -40.70 -21.76 -21.28
N THR A 91 -41.00 -21.98 -22.56
CA THR A 91 -41.42 -21.09 -23.64
C THR A 91 -42.02 -19.75 -23.21
N GLY A 92 -41.54 -18.67 -23.85
CA GLY A 92 -42.40 -17.62 -24.40
C GLY A 92 -42.50 -16.30 -23.64
N GLN A 93 -42.46 -15.23 -24.44
CA GLN A 93 -42.83 -13.84 -24.16
C GLN A 93 -41.75 -12.93 -23.59
N GLY A 94 -41.27 -12.04 -24.47
CA GLY A 94 -40.22 -11.08 -24.19
C GLY A 94 -40.64 -9.92 -23.30
N TYR A 95 -39.61 -9.26 -22.78
CA TYR A 95 -39.68 -7.92 -22.23
C TYR A 95 -38.30 -7.27 -22.37
N ILE A 96 -38.22 -6.20 -23.15
CA ILE A 96 -37.10 -5.26 -23.15
C ILE A 96 -37.53 -4.03 -22.34
N PRO A 97 -36.88 -3.72 -21.21
CA PRO A 97 -36.94 -2.37 -20.68
C PRO A 97 -35.68 -1.60 -21.07
N ALA A 98 -35.96 -0.44 -21.64
CA ALA A 98 -35.09 0.55 -22.22
C ALA A 98 -33.81 0.91 -21.43
N THR A 99 -32.77 1.20 -22.21
CA THR A 99 -31.76 2.24 -22.00
C THR A 99 -32.18 3.32 -21.01
N THR A 100 -31.35 3.56 -20.00
CA THR A 100 -31.15 4.89 -19.44
C THR A 100 -29.69 5.03 -19.00
N VAL A 101 -28.85 5.52 -19.93
CA VAL A 101 -27.58 6.16 -19.60
C VAL A 101 -27.94 7.50 -18.95
N ARG A 102 -27.54 7.70 -17.69
CA ARG A 102 -27.61 9.02 -17.03
C ARG A 102 -26.28 9.74 -17.27
N PRO A 103 -26.25 10.85 -18.02
CA PRO A 103 -25.06 11.68 -18.11
C PRO A 103 -24.87 12.50 -16.83
N ALA A 104 -23.59 12.79 -16.54
CA ALA A 104 -23.08 13.53 -15.40
C ALA A 104 -23.73 14.92 -15.27
N GLY A 105 -24.16 15.27 -14.06
CA GLY A 105 -24.49 16.65 -13.69
C GLY A 105 -23.21 17.40 -13.28
N PRO A 106 -23.02 18.67 -13.68
CA PRO A 106 -21.92 19.48 -13.21
C PRO A 106 -22.16 19.96 -11.77
N SER A 107 -21.17 19.75 -10.88
CA SER A 107 -21.14 20.35 -9.55
C SER A 107 -20.99 21.87 -9.63
N PRO A 108 -21.82 22.67 -8.94
CA PRO A 108 -21.64 24.12 -8.86
C PRO A 108 -20.50 24.51 -7.90
N ILE A 109 -19.72 25.50 -8.34
CA ILE A 109 -18.64 26.17 -7.59
C ILE A 109 -19.28 27.12 -6.55
N PRO A 110 -18.79 27.19 -5.29
CA PRO A 110 -19.30 28.16 -4.32
C PRO A 110 -18.82 29.59 -4.64
N PRO A 111 -19.68 30.62 -4.48
CA PRO A 111 -19.35 32.01 -4.78
C PRO A 111 -18.41 32.64 -3.74
N GLY A 112 -17.59 33.56 -4.23
CA GLY A 112 -16.54 34.27 -3.51
C GLY A 112 -17.00 35.01 -2.26
N LYS A 113 -16.14 34.97 -1.24
CA LYS A 113 -16.14 35.94 -0.15
C LYS A 113 -15.35 37.15 -0.60
N GLU A 114 -16.04 38.07 -1.26
CA GLU A 114 -15.66 39.48 -1.27
C GLU A 114 -15.95 39.98 0.15
N THR A 115 -14.89 40.22 0.92
CA THR A 115 -14.98 41.00 2.16
C THR A 115 -14.12 42.22 1.93
N ALA A 116 -14.76 43.37 2.12
CA ALA A 116 -14.17 44.71 2.17
C ALA A 116 -13.10 44.84 3.24
#